data_AF-A0A101PQX6-F1
#
_entry.id   AF-A0A101PQX6-F1
#
_cell.length_a   1.000
_cell.length_b   1.000
_cell.length_c   1.000
_cell.angle_alpha   90.00
_cell.angle_beta   90.00
_cell.angle_gamma   90.00
#
_symmetry.space_group_name_H-M   'P 1'
#
loop_
_entity.id
_entity.type
_entity.pdbx_description
1 polymer ?
#
loop_
_entity_poly.entity_id
_entity_poly.type
_entity_poly.pdbx_seq_one_letter_code
_entity_poly.pdbx_strand_id
1 'polypeptide(L)'
;MSTTDTTVLRAGRPLVLASLVSPGGGYALEHRRDGTAVLRDRVQGRDLWHVGVPGTAPGQLTLLDDGRLVLEAWPRVPVWISADPDPRAVTAMVTDQGRLVLTDPDGGLRWSRDPVSEAQLAAHRPATGDRLLPGQVLSEPLVSPNGQYRLSHTPDGETVLSAPGDGRDRYVWSRSVKAPGELTLGTDGILRAGTNSMVLLRWTGRYRLDPEAVRISAVVVRDRGDIVLLDENGDELHDSGSAAEEARLDKLRRSEDRRRAREAARPVRPAGTGLPRDWFDLLDLSEGPYTLTLVKHTDEGEVLRSLGAPAEAIRATTYRDLLQASLRDPDSDCASAFAVRTGDHVVLVEPCGYQAVERGKDLSRGTDAIVCYLDYDGWQSLAWYRDGKLLAGYGEDDSTRLERGKAAPRGAERSVFVPFMEEIGMGRYRQDEESAFLPPAVEVAFLAARVRPSGEDFDGAHAGAVFGI
;
A
#
# COMPACT_ATOMS: atom_id res chain seq x y z
N MET A 1 -4.08 -13.06 13.24
CA MET A 1 -3.95 -14.19 12.30
C MET A 1 -5.27 -14.93 12.25
N SER A 2 -6.05 -14.62 11.21
CA SER A 2 -6.95 -15.50 10.47
C SER A 2 -7.22 -14.69 9.21
N THR A 3 -6.87 -15.25 8.05
CA THR A 3 -7.07 -14.63 6.74
C THR A 3 -8.21 -15.42 6.12
N THR A 4 -9.19 -14.76 5.51
CA THR A 4 -10.23 -15.46 4.75
C THR A 4 -9.58 -16.32 3.68
N ASP A 5 -9.54 -17.63 3.92
CA ASP A 5 -8.91 -18.60 3.05
C ASP A 5 -9.94 -19.02 1.99
N THR A 6 -9.68 -18.74 0.72
CA THR A 6 -10.43 -19.30 -0.41
C THR A 6 -9.59 -20.34 -1.13
N THR A 7 -10.20 -21.36 -1.74
CA THR A 7 -9.48 -22.33 -2.57
C THR A 7 -9.44 -21.96 -4.04
N VAL A 8 -10.30 -21.01 -4.45
CA VAL A 8 -10.47 -20.59 -5.84
C VAL A 8 -10.70 -19.08 -5.93
N LEU A 9 -9.99 -18.41 -6.84
CA LEU A 9 -10.24 -17.04 -7.24
C LEU A 9 -10.88 -17.03 -8.63
N ARG A 10 -12.09 -16.47 -8.75
CA ARG A 10 -12.83 -16.36 -10.01
C ARG A 10 -12.69 -14.98 -10.61
N ALA A 11 -12.86 -14.90 -11.93
CA ALA A 11 -12.86 -13.63 -12.64
C ALA A 11 -13.79 -12.59 -11.98
N GLY A 12 -13.33 -11.34 -11.87
CA GLY A 12 -14.07 -10.21 -11.30
C GLY A 12 -14.16 -10.17 -9.76
N ARG A 13 -13.66 -11.20 -9.05
CA ARG A 13 -13.53 -11.15 -7.59
C ARG A 13 -12.08 -10.88 -7.19
N PRO A 14 -11.79 -9.78 -6.49
CA PRO A 14 -10.45 -9.49 -6.02
C PRO A 14 -10.12 -10.30 -4.75
N LEU A 15 -8.85 -10.66 -4.60
CA LEU A 15 -8.25 -11.13 -3.37
C LEU A 15 -7.55 -9.94 -2.69
N VAL A 16 -8.10 -9.47 -1.58
CA VAL A 16 -7.60 -8.31 -0.81
C VAL A 16 -7.26 -8.78 0.60
N LEU A 17 -5.99 -8.65 1.01
CA LEU A 17 -5.48 -9.06 2.32
C LEU A 17 -5.92 -10.47 2.77
N ALA A 18 -6.06 -11.37 1.80
CA ALA A 18 -6.62 -12.71 1.96
C ALA A 18 -5.71 -13.75 1.28
N SER A 19 -6.03 -15.03 1.45
CA SER A 19 -5.21 -16.12 0.92
C SER A 19 -5.98 -17.01 -0.06
N LEU A 20 -5.31 -17.41 -1.13
CA LEU A 20 -5.74 -18.49 -2.02
C LEU A 20 -5.00 -19.78 -1.64
N VAL A 21 -5.69 -20.70 -0.99
CA VAL A 21 -5.11 -21.89 -0.34
C VAL A 21 -5.30 -23.14 -1.21
N SER A 22 -4.27 -23.96 -1.26
CA SER A 22 -4.34 -25.29 -1.89
C SER A 22 -5.38 -26.20 -1.25
N PRO A 23 -6.01 -27.14 -1.99
CA PRO A 23 -7.01 -28.06 -1.45
C PRO A 23 -6.56 -28.83 -0.20
N GLY A 24 -5.29 -29.26 -0.16
CA GLY A 24 -4.68 -29.94 0.97
C GLY A 24 -4.14 -29.01 2.06
N GLY A 25 -4.25 -27.69 1.91
CA GLY A 25 -3.86 -26.68 2.90
C GLY A 25 -2.34 -26.44 3.03
N GLY A 26 -1.50 -27.23 2.35
CA GLY A 26 -0.05 -27.18 2.49
C GLY A 26 0.61 -25.95 1.87
N TYR A 27 -0.05 -25.32 0.90
CA TYR A 27 0.41 -24.12 0.20
C TYR A 27 -0.67 -23.04 0.16
N ALA A 28 -0.25 -21.77 0.14
CA ALA A 28 -1.16 -20.64 -0.04
C ALA A 28 -0.49 -19.48 -0.77
N LEU A 29 -1.22 -18.79 -1.65
CA LEU A 29 -0.85 -17.48 -2.17
C LEU A 29 -1.49 -16.42 -1.27
N GLU A 30 -0.67 -15.72 -0.50
CA GLU A 30 -1.06 -14.73 0.49
C GLU A 30 -0.93 -13.32 -0.12
N HIS A 31 -2.00 -12.54 -0.17
CA HIS A 31 -1.91 -11.13 -0.46
C HIS A 31 -1.65 -10.36 0.84
N ARG A 32 -0.50 -9.69 0.95
CA ARG A 32 0.04 -9.13 2.19
C ARG A 32 -0.10 -7.60 2.24
N ARG A 33 -0.09 -7.06 3.46
CA ARG A 33 -0.21 -5.62 3.75
C ARG A 33 0.93 -4.77 3.18
N ASP A 34 2.06 -5.37 2.83
CA ASP A 34 3.21 -4.67 2.26
C ASP A 34 3.12 -4.48 0.74
N GLY A 35 1.98 -4.81 0.12
CA GLY A 35 1.74 -4.69 -1.31
C GLY A 35 2.29 -5.84 -2.14
N THR A 36 2.58 -6.98 -1.50
CA THR A 36 3.06 -8.19 -2.16
C THR A 36 2.02 -9.30 -2.22
N ALA A 37 2.13 -10.15 -3.25
CA ALA A 37 1.50 -11.45 -3.26
C ALA A 37 2.59 -12.52 -3.14
N VAL A 38 2.47 -13.39 -2.14
CA VAL A 38 3.52 -14.33 -1.75
C VAL A 38 2.96 -15.74 -1.75
N LEU A 39 3.54 -16.61 -2.58
CA LEU A 39 3.26 -18.03 -2.46
C LEU A 39 4.09 -18.61 -1.32
N ARG A 40 3.43 -19.25 -0.37
CA ARG A 40 4.02 -19.82 0.84
C ARG A 40 3.77 -21.32 0.94
N ASP A 41 4.80 -22.06 1.34
CA ASP A 41 4.70 -23.41 1.89
C ASP A 41 4.34 -23.27 3.38
N ARG A 42 3.07 -23.50 3.71
CA ARG A 42 2.54 -23.36 5.08
C ARG A 42 3.02 -24.48 6.00
N VAL A 43 3.42 -25.64 5.44
CA VAL A 43 3.94 -26.76 6.23
C VAL A 43 5.35 -26.45 6.73
N GLN A 44 6.21 -25.93 5.86
CA GLN A 44 7.58 -25.58 6.20
C GLN A 44 7.72 -24.14 6.70
N GLY A 45 6.67 -23.33 6.59
CA GLY A 45 6.64 -21.94 7.04
C GLY A 45 7.46 -20.98 6.17
N ARG A 46 7.72 -21.30 4.91
CA ARG A 46 8.64 -20.56 4.02
C ARG A 46 7.96 -19.96 2.78
N ASP A 47 8.49 -18.85 2.28
CA ASP A 47 8.04 -18.21 1.04
C ASP A 47 8.74 -18.86 -0.16
N LEU A 48 8.00 -19.21 -1.22
CA LEU A 48 8.49 -19.90 -2.42
C LEU A 48 8.76 -18.95 -3.58
N TRP A 49 7.88 -17.97 -3.78
CA TRP A 49 8.09 -16.84 -4.68
C TRP A 49 7.19 -15.69 -4.26
N HIS A 50 7.57 -14.48 -4.64
CA HIS A 50 6.74 -13.30 -4.44
C HIS A 50 6.78 -12.34 -5.61
N VAL A 51 5.69 -11.59 -5.73
CA VAL A 51 5.49 -10.48 -6.67
C VAL A 51 4.97 -9.25 -5.94
N GLY A 52 5.03 -8.11 -6.61
CA GLY A 52 4.66 -6.83 -6.02
C GLY A 52 5.86 -6.11 -5.42
N VAL A 53 5.57 -5.03 -4.73
CA VAL A 53 6.56 -4.04 -4.30
C VAL A 53 6.45 -3.90 -2.79
N PRO A 54 7.40 -4.45 -2.01
CA PRO A 54 7.39 -4.26 -0.57
C PRO A 54 7.41 -2.77 -0.19
N GLY A 55 6.56 -2.41 0.77
CA GLY A 55 6.40 -1.04 1.26
C GLY A 55 5.56 -0.15 0.34
N THR A 56 4.73 -0.74 -0.52
CA THR A 56 3.54 -0.04 -1.06
C THR A 56 2.30 -0.46 -0.31
N ALA A 57 1.33 0.46 -0.26
CA ALA A 57 -0.06 0.18 0.06
C ALA A 57 -0.58 -1.10 -0.63
N PRO A 58 -1.28 -2.00 0.09
CA PRO A 58 -1.84 -3.20 -0.50
C PRO A 58 -2.97 -2.84 -1.46
N GLY A 59 -2.81 -3.14 -2.75
CA GLY A 59 -3.89 -2.99 -3.72
C GLY A 59 -4.77 -4.24 -3.76
N GLN A 60 -4.81 -4.93 -4.90
CA GLN A 60 -5.62 -6.13 -5.04
C GLN A 60 -5.05 -7.11 -6.06
N LEU A 61 -5.25 -8.40 -5.82
CA LEU A 61 -4.98 -9.45 -6.81
C LEU A 61 -6.30 -9.88 -7.46
N THR A 62 -6.46 -9.64 -8.75
CA THR A 62 -7.72 -9.90 -9.47
C THR A 62 -7.48 -10.72 -10.72
N LEU A 63 -8.28 -11.77 -10.93
CA LEU A 63 -8.41 -12.38 -12.25
C LEU A 63 -9.40 -11.55 -13.06
N LEU A 64 -8.95 -10.95 -14.16
CA LEU A 64 -9.78 -10.13 -15.05
C LEU A 64 -10.57 -11.01 -16.02
N ASP A 65 -11.66 -10.48 -16.59
CA ASP A 65 -12.51 -11.18 -17.56
C ASP A 65 -11.78 -11.51 -18.88
N ASP A 66 -10.65 -10.86 -19.14
CA ASP A 66 -9.78 -11.17 -20.27
C ASP A 66 -8.75 -12.28 -19.96
N GLY A 67 -8.86 -12.89 -18.77
CA GLY A 67 -8.08 -14.04 -18.32
C GLY A 67 -6.70 -13.72 -17.77
N ARG A 68 -6.38 -12.43 -17.56
CA ARG A 68 -5.15 -12.02 -16.89
C ARG A 68 -5.33 -11.99 -15.38
N LEU A 69 -4.41 -12.60 -14.65
CA LEU A 69 -4.28 -12.39 -13.22
C LEU A 69 -3.37 -11.18 -13.00
N VAL A 70 -3.90 -10.16 -12.33
CA VAL A 70 -3.25 -8.85 -12.16
C VAL A 70 -3.11 -8.57 -10.67
N LEU A 71 -1.88 -8.29 -10.24
CA LEU A 71 -1.63 -7.62 -8.97
C LEU A 71 -1.55 -6.12 -9.23
N GLU A 72 -2.48 -5.38 -8.66
CA GLU A 72 -2.49 -3.92 -8.64
C GLU A 72 -1.93 -3.45 -7.29
N ALA A 73 -1.05 -2.45 -7.30
CA ALA A 73 -0.75 -1.63 -6.12
C ALA A 73 -1.74 -0.47 -6.07
N TRP A 74 -1.97 0.12 -4.89
CA TRP A 74 -2.83 1.29 -4.78
C TRP A 74 -2.22 2.54 -5.49
N PRO A 75 -3.00 3.43 -6.13
CA PRO A 75 -4.43 3.34 -6.43
C PRO A 75 -4.66 2.69 -7.81
N ARG A 76 -4.54 1.36 -7.88
CA ARG A 76 -4.74 0.54 -9.09
C ARG A 76 -3.67 0.66 -10.17
N VAL A 77 -2.43 0.89 -9.76
CA VAL A 77 -1.27 0.78 -10.65
C VAL A 77 -0.95 -0.71 -10.81
N PRO A 78 -1.09 -1.32 -11.99
CA PRO A 78 -0.68 -2.71 -12.16
C PRO A 78 0.83 -2.81 -11.90
N VAL A 79 1.22 -3.73 -11.03
CA VAL A 79 2.62 -3.98 -10.68
C VAL A 79 3.09 -5.36 -11.13
N TRP A 80 2.17 -6.30 -11.34
CA TRP A 80 2.45 -7.60 -11.93
C TRP A 80 1.23 -8.15 -12.68
N ILE A 81 1.47 -8.86 -13.78
CA ILE A 81 0.46 -9.54 -14.61
C ILE A 81 0.98 -10.95 -14.96
N SER A 82 0.09 -11.94 -14.99
CA SER A 82 0.45 -13.34 -15.26
C SER A 82 0.94 -13.62 -16.69
N ALA A 83 0.22 -13.15 -17.72
CA ALA A 83 0.50 -13.43 -19.13
C ALA A 83 -0.33 -12.50 -20.04
N ASP A 84 -0.19 -12.70 -21.36
CA ASP A 84 -1.08 -12.12 -22.37
C ASP A 84 -2.56 -12.51 -22.14
N PRO A 85 -3.53 -11.69 -22.59
CA PRO A 85 -4.94 -12.00 -22.46
C PRO A 85 -5.33 -13.36 -23.05
N ASP A 86 -5.98 -14.19 -22.25
CA ASP A 86 -6.60 -15.45 -22.65
C ASP A 86 -7.97 -15.58 -21.97
N PRO A 87 -9.06 -15.13 -22.61
CA PRO A 87 -10.40 -15.13 -22.02
C PRO A 87 -10.92 -16.51 -21.60
N ARG A 88 -10.23 -17.60 -21.96
CA ARG A 88 -10.55 -18.95 -21.47
C ARG A 88 -10.08 -19.17 -20.04
N ALA A 89 -9.09 -18.43 -19.54
CA ALA A 89 -8.64 -18.51 -18.16
C ALA A 89 -9.68 -17.84 -17.22
N VAL A 90 -10.50 -18.64 -16.56
CA VAL A 90 -11.64 -18.14 -15.75
C VAL A 90 -11.46 -18.36 -14.25
N THR A 91 -10.49 -19.19 -13.87
CA THR A 91 -10.23 -19.59 -12.50
C THR A 91 -8.74 -19.59 -12.19
N ALA A 92 -8.34 -18.97 -11.07
CA ALA A 92 -7.02 -19.12 -10.47
C ALA A 92 -7.09 -19.99 -9.20
N MET A 93 -6.12 -20.89 -9.03
CA MET A 93 -6.00 -21.76 -7.84
C MET A 93 -4.54 -22.06 -7.51
N VAL A 94 -4.26 -22.36 -6.24
CA VAL A 94 -2.98 -22.95 -5.82
C VAL A 94 -3.15 -24.46 -5.73
N THR A 95 -2.24 -25.21 -6.34
CA THR A 95 -2.26 -26.69 -6.33
C THR A 95 -1.55 -27.24 -5.10
N ASP A 96 -1.80 -28.51 -4.76
CA ASP A 96 -1.07 -29.23 -3.69
C ASP A 96 0.41 -29.49 -4.01
N GLN A 97 0.87 -29.09 -5.19
CA GLN A 97 2.28 -29.09 -5.58
C GLN A 97 2.92 -27.70 -5.46
N GLY A 98 2.19 -26.73 -4.87
CA GLY A 98 2.66 -25.35 -4.72
C GLY A 98 2.69 -24.58 -6.03
N ARG A 99 1.93 -24.97 -7.06
CA ARG A 99 1.83 -24.21 -8.32
C ARG A 99 0.64 -23.26 -8.27
N LEU A 100 0.81 -22.02 -8.70
CA LEU A 100 -0.31 -21.13 -9.01
C LEU A 100 -0.72 -21.38 -10.46
N VAL A 101 -1.97 -21.76 -10.69
CA VAL A 101 -2.46 -22.10 -12.04
C VAL A 101 -3.68 -21.27 -12.42
N LEU A 102 -3.76 -20.90 -13.69
CA LEU A 102 -4.98 -20.42 -14.34
C LEU A 102 -5.56 -21.53 -15.19
N THR A 103 -6.86 -21.76 -15.06
CA THR A 103 -7.58 -22.86 -15.70
C THR A 103 -8.80 -22.38 -16.47
N ASP A 104 -9.18 -23.16 -17.48
CA ASP A 104 -10.43 -22.97 -18.22
C ASP A 104 -11.65 -23.54 -17.47
N PRO A 105 -12.89 -23.31 -17.96
CA PRO A 105 -14.10 -23.83 -17.29
C PRO A 105 -14.14 -25.35 -17.13
N ASP A 106 -13.40 -26.08 -17.98
CA ASP A 106 -13.31 -27.54 -17.96
C ASP A 106 -12.14 -28.04 -17.07
N GLY A 107 -11.39 -27.13 -16.46
CA GLY A 107 -10.23 -27.41 -15.61
C GLY A 107 -8.91 -27.60 -16.38
N GLY A 108 -8.89 -27.32 -17.68
CA GLY A 108 -7.68 -27.36 -18.50
C GLY A 108 -6.69 -26.26 -18.12
N LEU A 109 -5.39 -26.61 -18.03
CA LEU A 109 -4.32 -25.68 -17.69
C LEU A 109 -4.12 -24.66 -18.82
N ARG A 110 -4.19 -23.36 -18.49
CA ARG A 110 -3.95 -22.24 -19.41
C ARG A 110 -2.63 -21.54 -19.12
N TRP A 111 -2.31 -21.38 -17.85
CA TRP A 111 -1.06 -20.77 -17.39
C TRP A 111 -0.67 -21.35 -16.03
N SER A 112 0.62 -21.39 -15.73
CA SER A 112 1.12 -21.76 -14.42
C SER A 112 2.35 -20.99 -14.04
N ARG A 113 2.47 -20.70 -12.75
CA ARG A 113 3.70 -20.29 -12.11
C ARG A 113 4.09 -21.28 -11.04
N ASP A 114 5.26 -21.86 -11.25
CA ASP A 114 5.78 -22.95 -10.44
C ASP A 114 6.74 -22.39 -9.37
N PRO A 115 6.82 -23.05 -8.20
CA PRO A 115 7.75 -22.64 -7.17
C PRO A 115 9.18 -22.98 -7.59
N VAL A 116 10.11 -22.06 -7.35
CA VAL A 116 11.54 -22.37 -7.46
C VAL A 116 11.94 -23.15 -6.19
N SER A 117 12.37 -24.39 -6.35
CA SER A 117 12.79 -25.21 -5.20
C SER A 117 14.13 -24.73 -4.64
N GLU A 118 14.35 -24.94 -3.34
CA GLU A 118 15.66 -24.71 -2.70
C GLU A 118 16.77 -25.50 -3.39
N ALA A 119 16.48 -26.72 -3.85
CA ALA A 119 17.44 -27.52 -4.59
C ALA A 119 17.86 -26.84 -5.91
N GLN A 120 16.92 -26.16 -6.60
CA GLN A 120 17.24 -25.38 -7.80
C GLN A 120 18.07 -24.14 -7.47
N LEU A 121 17.72 -23.40 -6.41
CA LEU A 121 18.49 -22.23 -5.97
C LEU A 121 19.91 -22.63 -5.51
N ALA A 122 20.03 -23.69 -4.72
CA ALA A 122 21.30 -24.22 -4.23
C ALA A 122 22.18 -24.82 -5.34
N ALA A 123 21.58 -25.23 -6.46
CA ALA A 123 22.32 -25.71 -7.63
C ALA A 123 22.90 -24.57 -8.48
N HIS A 124 22.56 -23.30 -8.20
CA HIS A 124 23.13 -22.18 -8.91
C HIS A 124 24.64 -22.07 -8.66
N ARG A 125 25.38 -21.82 -9.74
CA ARG A 125 26.83 -21.63 -9.66
C ARG A 125 27.16 -20.17 -9.38
N PRO A 126 28.21 -19.85 -8.61
CA PRO A 126 28.72 -18.49 -8.53
C PRO A 126 28.98 -17.91 -9.92
N ALA A 127 28.53 -16.68 -10.12
CA ALA A 127 28.87 -15.88 -11.29
C ALA A 127 30.35 -15.49 -11.24
N THR A 128 30.98 -15.35 -12.41
CA THR A 128 32.40 -15.01 -12.52
C THR A 128 32.64 -14.05 -13.67
N GLY A 129 33.71 -13.25 -13.57
CA GLY A 129 34.05 -12.27 -14.59
C GLY A 129 33.06 -11.12 -14.64
N ASP A 130 32.67 -10.72 -15.84
CA ASP A 130 31.84 -9.55 -16.12
C ASP A 130 30.34 -9.86 -16.24
N ARG A 131 29.92 -11.12 -16.02
CA ARG A 131 28.55 -11.58 -16.33
C ARG A 131 27.91 -12.47 -15.29
N LEU A 132 26.61 -12.28 -15.11
CA LEU A 132 25.69 -13.22 -14.47
C LEU A 132 24.84 -13.88 -15.57
N LEU A 133 24.93 -15.20 -15.70
CA LEU A 133 24.26 -16.02 -16.71
C LEU A 133 23.16 -16.91 -16.09
N PRO A 134 22.25 -17.49 -16.91
CA PRO A 134 21.23 -18.41 -16.44
C PRO A 134 21.81 -19.58 -15.64
N GLY A 135 21.18 -19.86 -14.50
CA GLY A 135 21.63 -20.85 -13.53
C GLY A 135 22.77 -20.36 -12.62
N GLN A 136 23.00 -19.05 -12.51
CA GLN A 136 24.04 -18.49 -11.66
C GLN A 136 23.52 -17.56 -10.55
N VAL A 137 24.36 -17.37 -9.55
CA VAL A 137 24.16 -16.48 -8.40
C VAL A 137 25.30 -15.47 -8.28
N LEU A 138 24.96 -14.23 -7.97
CA LEU A 138 25.91 -13.17 -7.67
C LEU A 138 26.35 -13.24 -6.21
N SER A 139 27.18 -14.23 -5.88
CA SER A 139 27.77 -14.37 -4.54
C SER A 139 29.02 -13.50 -4.36
N GLU A 140 29.75 -13.26 -5.45
CA GLU A 140 30.93 -12.39 -5.50
C GLU A 140 30.70 -11.28 -6.52
N PRO A 141 31.36 -10.11 -6.41
CA PRO A 141 31.14 -9.03 -7.35
C PRO A 141 31.49 -9.41 -8.79
N LEU A 142 30.62 -9.06 -9.76
CA LEU A 142 31.03 -9.06 -11.17
C LEU A 142 32.02 -7.91 -11.37
N VAL A 143 33.04 -8.16 -12.18
CA VAL A 143 34.09 -7.19 -12.46
C VAL A 143 34.13 -6.93 -13.95
N SER A 144 34.09 -5.65 -14.35
CA SER A 144 34.25 -5.27 -15.75
C SER A 144 35.58 -5.79 -16.32
N PRO A 145 35.68 -6.07 -17.64
CA PRO A 145 36.91 -6.55 -18.26
C PRO A 145 38.18 -5.72 -17.94
N ASN A 146 38.04 -4.40 -17.75
CA ASN A 146 39.12 -3.49 -17.37
C ASN A 146 39.44 -3.45 -15.86
N GLY A 147 38.70 -4.20 -15.04
CA GLY A 147 38.91 -4.28 -13.59
C GLY A 147 38.41 -3.07 -12.78
N GLN A 148 37.84 -2.06 -13.44
CA GLN A 148 37.50 -0.76 -12.83
C GLN A 148 36.09 -0.69 -12.26
N TYR A 149 35.17 -1.56 -12.64
CA TYR A 149 33.80 -1.50 -12.17
C TYR A 149 33.41 -2.82 -11.52
N ARG A 150 32.77 -2.72 -10.36
CA ARG A 150 32.35 -3.87 -9.56
C ARG A 150 30.86 -3.80 -9.28
N LEU A 151 30.12 -4.82 -9.69
CA LEU A 151 28.70 -4.97 -9.37
C LEU A 151 28.53 -5.95 -8.22
N SER A 152 28.02 -5.49 -7.10
CA SER A 152 27.72 -6.30 -5.92
C SER A 152 26.24 -6.21 -5.55
N HIS A 153 25.76 -7.21 -4.80
CA HIS A 153 24.43 -7.22 -4.21
C HIS A 153 24.55 -7.41 -2.69
N THR A 154 23.90 -6.55 -1.93
CA THR A 154 23.91 -6.60 -0.47
C THR A 154 22.82 -7.54 0.04
N PRO A 155 22.98 -8.13 1.25
CA PRO A 155 21.94 -8.96 1.86
C PRO A 155 20.58 -8.24 2.05
N ASP A 156 20.61 -6.92 2.19
CA ASP A 156 19.41 -6.07 2.35
C ASP A 156 18.69 -5.78 1.01
N GLY A 157 19.18 -6.33 -0.10
CA GLY A 157 18.56 -6.21 -1.41
C GLY A 157 18.99 -4.97 -2.20
N GLU A 158 20.12 -4.34 -1.87
CA GLU A 158 20.68 -3.26 -2.70
C GLU A 158 21.71 -3.81 -3.69
N THR A 159 21.52 -3.51 -4.97
CA THR A 159 22.53 -3.78 -6.00
C THR A 159 23.31 -2.50 -6.27
N VAL A 160 24.63 -2.58 -6.21
CA VAL A 160 25.53 -1.43 -6.32
C VAL A 160 26.58 -1.70 -7.40
N LEU A 161 26.72 -0.77 -8.33
CA LEU A 161 27.89 -0.65 -9.20
C LEU A 161 28.84 0.40 -8.62
N SER A 162 30.05 -0.03 -8.26
CA SER A 162 31.10 0.85 -7.76
C SER A 162 32.29 0.93 -8.70
N ALA A 163 33.09 1.98 -8.57
CA ALA A 163 34.41 2.12 -9.17
C ALA A 163 35.44 2.50 -8.08
N PRO A 164 36.73 2.17 -8.26
CA PRO A 164 37.78 2.67 -7.38
C PRO A 164 37.72 4.20 -7.26
N GLY A 165 37.84 4.70 -6.05
CA GLY A 165 37.99 6.12 -5.75
C GLY A 165 39.15 6.37 -4.79
N ASP A 166 39.51 7.63 -4.62
CA ASP A 166 40.60 8.04 -3.74
C ASP A 166 40.22 7.82 -2.27
N GLY A 167 40.58 6.66 -1.73
CA GLY A 167 40.37 6.28 -0.33
C GLY A 167 39.04 5.59 -0.01
N ARG A 168 38.02 5.69 -0.88
CA ARG A 168 36.76 4.92 -0.83
C ARG A 168 36.23 4.66 -2.24
N ASP A 169 35.54 3.55 -2.41
CA ASP A 169 34.83 3.24 -3.65
C ASP A 169 33.79 4.32 -3.99
N ARG A 170 33.81 4.76 -5.24
CA ARG A 170 32.83 5.70 -5.81
C ARG A 170 31.61 4.93 -6.28
N TYR A 171 30.43 5.30 -5.78
CA TYR A 171 29.15 4.77 -6.25
C TYR A 171 28.81 5.31 -7.63
N VAL A 172 28.68 4.41 -8.61
CA VAL A 172 28.35 4.74 -10.01
C VAL A 172 26.86 4.58 -10.25
N TRP A 173 26.26 3.51 -9.72
CA TRP A 173 24.84 3.23 -9.83
C TRP A 173 24.38 2.37 -8.65
N SER A 174 23.14 2.55 -8.19
CA SER A 174 22.51 1.59 -7.29
C SER A 174 21.01 1.48 -7.49
N ARG A 175 20.47 0.30 -7.17
CA ARG A 175 19.04 0.01 -7.12
C ARG A 175 18.74 -0.94 -5.96
N SER A 176 17.79 -0.55 -5.12
CA SER A 176 17.20 -1.46 -4.13
C SER A 176 16.02 -2.21 -4.73
N VAL A 177 15.99 -3.52 -4.52
CA VAL A 177 14.85 -4.38 -4.86
C VAL A 177 13.86 -4.50 -3.69
N LYS A 178 14.20 -3.92 -2.53
CA LYS A 178 13.43 -3.95 -1.26
C LYS A 178 13.04 -5.37 -0.83
N ALA A 179 13.86 -6.35 -1.15
CA ALA A 179 13.68 -7.73 -0.73
C ALA A 179 15.04 -8.34 -0.41
N PRO A 180 15.17 -9.11 0.67
CA PRO A 180 16.42 -9.75 1.03
C PRO A 180 16.71 -10.96 0.15
N GLY A 181 17.98 -11.34 0.06
CA GLY A 181 18.44 -12.57 -0.59
C GLY A 181 19.45 -12.35 -1.70
N GLU A 182 20.08 -13.43 -2.16
CA GLU A 182 21.10 -13.37 -3.20
C GLU A 182 20.47 -13.06 -4.57
N LEU A 183 21.19 -12.30 -5.39
CA LEU A 183 20.77 -12.00 -6.75
C LEU A 183 21.09 -13.22 -7.65
N THR A 184 20.08 -13.83 -8.25
CA THR A 184 20.21 -15.00 -9.13
C THR A 184 19.61 -14.73 -10.50
N LEU A 185 20.20 -15.28 -11.54
CA LEU A 185 19.55 -15.40 -12.85
C LEU A 185 19.17 -16.86 -13.04
N GLY A 186 17.87 -17.15 -12.95
CA GLY A 186 17.37 -18.52 -13.06
C GLY A 186 17.63 -19.12 -14.45
N THR A 187 17.59 -20.44 -14.55
CA THR A 187 17.67 -21.13 -15.86
C THR A 187 16.50 -20.80 -16.79
N ASP A 188 15.42 -20.27 -16.22
CA ASP A 188 14.26 -19.71 -16.90
C ASP A 188 14.44 -18.24 -17.33
N GLY A 189 15.66 -17.69 -17.25
CA GLY A 189 15.97 -16.33 -17.65
C GLY A 189 15.33 -15.25 -16.78
N ILE A 190 14.79 -15.59 -15.61
CA ILE A 190 14.19 -14.63 -14.69
C ILE A 190 15.23 -14.20 -13.65
N LEU A 191 15.44 -12.89 -13.54
CA LEU A 191 16.32 -12.28 -12.55
C LEU A 191 15.59 -12.13 -11.21
N ARG A 192 16.19 -12.66 -10.14
CA ARG A 192 15.60 -12.73 -8.81
C ARG A 192 16.53 -12.24 -7.71
N ALA A 193 15.95 -11.73 -6.63
CA ALA A 193 16.65 -11.50 -5.36
C ALA A 193 15.98 -12.40 -4.31
N GLY A 194 16.67 -13.46 -3.89
CA GLY A 194 16.03 -14.57 -3.18
C GLY A 194 14.85 -15.13 -3.99
N THR A 195 13.65 -15.02 -3.42
CA THR A 195 12.40 -15.48 -4.06
C THR A 195 11.65 -14.36 -4.82
N ASN A 196 12.18 -13.12 -4.81
CA ASN A 196 11.60 -11.96 -5.51
C ASN A 196 11.88 -12.04 -7.01
N SER A 197 10.87 -12.03 -7.87
CA SER A 197 11.07 -11.99 -9.35
C SER A 197 10.91 -10.60 -9.97
N MET A 198 10.74 -9.54 -9.16
CA MET A 198 10.49 -8.17 -9.62
C MET A 198 11.77 -7.34 -9.85
N VAL A 199 12.95 -7.97 -9.80
CA VAL A 199 14.24 -7.26 -9.94
C VAL A 199 14.32 -6.47 -11.24
N LEU A 200 13.94 -7.09 -12.35
CA LEU A 200 13.97 -6.46 -13.68
C LEU A 200 13.11 -5.18 -13.72
N LEU A 201 11.91 -5.21 -13.13
CA LEU A 201 11.03 -4.04 -13.06
C LEU A 201 11.73 -2.90 -12.30
N ARG A 202 12.36 -3.22 -11.17
CA ARG A 202 13.05 -2.23 -10.31
C ARG A 202 14.27 -1.62 -10.96
N TRP A 203 15.03 -2.41 -11.71
CA TRP A 203 16.24 -1.94 -12.36
C TRP A 203 15.92 -1.02 -13.53
N THR A 204 14.98 -1.44 -14.38
CA THR A 204 14.69 -0.76 -15.65
C THR A 204 13.70 0.38 -15.53
N GLY A 205 12.84 0.37 -14.50
CA GLY A 205 11.70 1.28 -14.40
C GLY A 205 10.76 1.23 -15.62
N ARG A 206 10.89 0.19 -16.46
CA ARG A 206 10.01 -0.11 -17.59
C ARG A 206 8.97 -1.07 -17.06
N TYR A 207 7.72 -0.62 -17.01
CA TYR A 207 6.57 -1.41 -16.59
C TYR A 207 6.18 -2.44 -17.66
N ARG A 208 7.10 -3.35 -18.02
CA ARG A 208 6.69 -4.64 -18.60
C ARG A 208 6.22 -5.47 -17.41
N LEU A 209 4.90 -5.67 -17.34
CA LEU A 209 4.19 -6.16 -16.16
C LEU A 209 4.36 -7.67 -15.95
N ASP A 210 4.98 -8.37 -16.91
CA ASP A 210 5.30 -9.79 -16.83
C ASP A 210 6.83 -10.01 -16.93
N PRO A 211 7.52 -10.25 -15.79
CA PRO A 211 8.93 -10.64 -15.77
C PRO A 211 9.21 -12.01 -16.38
N GLU A 212 8.21 -12.89 -16.53
CA GLU A 212 8.39 -14.20 -17.17
C GLU A 212 8.34 -14.11 -18.69
N ALA A 213 7.63 -13.12 -19.25
CA ALA A 213 7.68 -12.83 -20.69
C ALA A 213 9.03 -12.23 -21.13
N VAL A 214 9.78 -11.61 -20.23
CA VAL A 214 11.09 -11.01 -20.53
C VAL A 214 12.21 -11.92 -20.03
N ARG A 215 12.69 -12.80 -20.91
CA ARG A 215 13.82 -13.68 -20.66
C ARG A 215 15.14 -12.92 -20.79
N ILE A 216 15.92 -12.90 -19.71
CA ILE A 216 17.26 -12.34 -19.69
C ILE A 216 18.27 -13.46 -19.91
N SER A 217 19.17 -13.29 -20.87
CA SER A 217 20.26 -14.23 -21.15
C SER A 217 21.54 -13.87 -20.41
N ALA A 218 21.71 -12.61 -20.01
CA ALA A 218 22.83 -12.16 -19.19
C ALA A 218 22.57 -10.80 -18.54
N VAL A 219 23.13 -10.61 -17.34
CA VAL A 219 23.48 -9.29 -16.80
C VAL A 219 24.96 -9.08 -17.05
N VAL A 220 25.36 -7.95 -17.64
CA VAL A 220 26.75 -7.67 -18.06
C VAL A 220 27.22 -6.34 -17.48
N VAL A 221 28.41 -6.34 -16.87
CA VAL A 221 29.10 -5.12 -16.43
C VAL A 221 30.15 -4.73 -17.46
N ARG A 222 30.06 -3.53 -18.04
CA ARG A 222 30.99 -3.11 -19.10
C ARG A 222 32.02 -2.09 -18.61
N ASP A 223 33.06 -1.92 -19.40
CA ASP A 223 34.20 -1.03 -19.13
C ASP A 223 33.86 0.46 -19.08
N ARG A 224 32.67 0.86 -19.55
CA ARG A 224 32.20 2.25 -19.48
C ARG A 224 31.46 2.58 -18.18
N GLY A 225 31.28 1.60 -17.28
CA GLY A 225 30.66 1.82 -15.98
C GLY A 225 29.14 1.73 -15.99
N ASP A 226 28.59 0.81 -16.77
CA ASP A 226 27.16 0.54 -16.87
C ASP A 226 26.87 -0.97 -16.76
N ILE A 227 25.59 -1.24 -16.53
CA ILE A 227 25.01 -2.58 -16.47
C ILE A 227 24.08 -2.73 -17.66
N VAL A 228 24.27 -3.81 -18.41
CA VAL A 228 23.42 -4.17 -19.55
C VAL A 228 22.70 -5.47 -19.30
N LEU A 229 21.40 -5.49 -19.63
CA LEU A 229 20.59 -6.69 -19.65
C LEU A 229 20.43 -7.14 -21.11
N LEU A 230 20.80 -8.38 -21.40
CA LEU A 230 20.68 -8.97 -22.73
C LEU A 230 19.49 -9.91 -22.80
N ASP A 231 18.80 -9.94 -23.94
CA ASP A 231 17.81 -10.98 -24.24
C ASP A 231 18.45 -12.24 -24.82
N GLU A 232 17.65 -13.26 -25.10
CA GLU A 232 18.08 -14.54 -25.67
C GLU A 232 18.78 -14.43 -27.03
N ASN A 233 18.53 -13.36 -27.80
CA ASN A 233 19.20 -13.09 -29.07
C ASN A 233 20.53 -12.33 -28.89
N GLY A 234 20.80 -11.84 -27.67
CA GLY A 234 21.94 -10.99 -27.35
C GLY A 234 21.67 -9.51 -27.58
N ASP A 235 20.43 -9.12 -27.83
CA ASP A 235 20.04 -7.71 -27.98
C ASP A 235 19.93 -7.04 -26.60
N GLU A 236 20.24 -5.73 -26.54
CA GLU A 236 20.20 -4.98 -25.29
C GLU A 236 18.75 -4.61 -24.91
N LEU A 237 18.24 -5.24 -23.84
CA LEU A 237 16.95 -4.90 -23.25
C LEU A 237 17.01 -3.62 -22.42
N HIS A 238 18.14 -3.40 -21.76
CA HIS A 238 18.37 -2.26 -20.88
C HIS A 238 19.86 -1.92 -20.80
N ASP A 239 20.14 -0.62 -20.75
CA ASP A 239 21.47 -0.04 -20.52
C ASP A 239 21.33 1.06 -19.45
N SER A 240 21.95 0.84 -18.29
CA SER A 240 21.89 1.76 -17.16
C SER A 240 22.64 3.08 -17.39
N GLY A 241 23.56 3.12 -18.36
CA GLY A 241 24.35 4.28 -18.75
C GLY A 241 23.87 4.93 -20.05
N SER A 242 22.68 4.57 -20.54
CA SER A 242 22.13 5.21 -21.74
C SER A 242 21.74 6.67 -21.45
N ALA A 243 22.03 7.57 -22.40
CA ALA A 243 21.67 8.99 -22.28
C ALA A 243 20.16 9.21 -22.03
N ALA A 244 19.31 8.30 -22.48
CA ALA A 244 17.87 8.31 -22.22
C ALA A 244 17.53 8.02 -20.74
N GLU A 245 18.22 7.06 -20.11
CA GLU A 245 18.03 6.74 -18.69
C GLU A 245 18.61 7.84 -17.79
N GLU A 246 19.79 8.38 -18.13
CA GLU A 246 20.36 9.54 -17.43
C GLU A 246 19.41 10.74 -17.48
N ALA A 247 18.87 11.07 -18.67
CA ALA A 247 17.91 12.16 -18.82
C ALA A 247 16.59 11.91 -18.05
N ARG A 248 16.11 10.67 -17.98
CA ARG A 248 14.93 10.28 -17.19
C ARG A 248 15.18 10.49 -15.70
N LEU A 249 16.31 10.00 -15.18
CA LEU A 249 16.67 10.13 -13.77
C LEU A 249 16.89 11.58 -13.38
N ASP A 250 17.56 12.37 -14.23
CA ASP A 250 17.74 13.81 -14.00
C ASP A 250 16.41 14.56 -14.04
N LYS A 251 15.46 14.16 -14.89
CA LYS A 251 14.12 14.75 -14.89
C LYS A 251 13.37 14.45 -13.59
N LEU A 252 13.45 13.21 -13.10
CA LEU A 252 12.84 12.79 -11.83
C LEU A 252 13.48 13.52 -10.65
N ARG A 253 14.82 13.54 -10.55
CA ARG A 253 15.55 14.29 -9.52
C ARG A 253 15.18 15.76 -9.53
N ARG A 254 15.23 16.43 -10.69
CA ARG A 254 14.81 17.84 -10.81
C ARG A 254 13.35 18.07 -10.41
N SER A 255 12.46 17.13 -10.71
CA SER A 255 11.05 17.21 -10.30
C SER A 255 10.90 17.11 -8.79
N GLU A 256 11.58 16.14 -8.18
CA GLU A 256 11.61 15.93 -6.73
C GLU A 256 12.28 17.10 -6.00
N ASP A 257 13.42 17.57 -6.48
CA ASP A 257 14.12 18.73 -5.93
C ASP A 257 13.25 19.99 -6.01
N ARG A 258 12.52 20.19 -7.13
CA ARG A 258 11.56 21.29 -7.24
C ARG A 258 10.40 21.13 -6.26
N ARG A 259 9.90 19.91 -6.05
CA ARG A 259 8.82 19.62 -5.09
C ARG A 259 9.29 19.92 -3.67
N ARG A 260 10.44 19.37 -3.29
CA ARG A 260 11.11 19.60 -1.99
C ARG A 260 11.44 21.07 -1.77
N ALA A 261 11.98 21.77 -2.77
CA ALA A 261 12.29 23.19 -2.67
C ALA A 261 11.03 24.06 -2.53
N ARG A 262 9.95 23.74 -3.27
CA ARG A 262 8.66 24.42 -3.10
C ARG A 262 8.08 24.20 -1.70
N GLU A 263 8.18 22.99 -1.18
CA GLU A 263 7.69 22.64 0.15
C GLU A 263 8.54 23.29 1.26
N ALA A 264 9.87 23.28 1.12
CA ALA A 264 10.80 23.94 2.04
C ALA A 264 10.68 25.48 2.02
N ALA A 265 10.24 26.07 0.91
CA ALA A 265 10.00 27.50 0.80
C ALA A 265 8.68 27.94 1.47
N ARG A 266 7.80 27.00 1.82
CA ARG A 266 6.58 27.33 2.58
C ARG A 266 6.94 27.62 4.03
N PRO A 267 6.30 28.62 4.67
CA PRO A 267 6.47 28.86 6.09
C PRO A 267 6.02 27.66 6.91
N VAL A 268 6.65 27.45 8.06
CA VAL A 268 6.16 26.51 9.08
C VAL A 268 4.95 27.14 9.77
N ARG A 269 3.91 26.34 10.03
CA ARG A 269 2.74 26.79 10.78
C ARG A 269 3.18 27.13 12.22
N PRO A 270 2.86 28.33 12.76
CA PRO A 270 3.32 28.70 14.09
C PRO A 270 2.79 27.75 15.17
N ALA A 271 3.66 27.38 16.14
CA ALA A 271 3.27 26.53 17.26
C ALA A 271 2.11 27.15 18.07
N GLY A 272 1.22 26.31 18.58
CA GLY A 272 0.02 26.75 19.30
C GLY A 272 -1.09 27.33 18.42
N THR A 273 -0.92 27.38 17.09
CA THR A 273 -2.01 27.75 16.18
C THR A 273 -2.78 26.52 15.74
N GLY A 274 -4.00 26.35 16.23
CA GLY A 274 -4.86 25.22 15.85
C GLY A 274 -5.58 24.61 17.02
N LEU A 275 -6.25 23.48 16.76
CA LEU A 275 -6.92 22.72 17.81
C LEU A 275 -5.95 21.83 18.61
N PRO A 276 -6.25 21.53 19.88
CA PRO A 276 -5.49 20.56 20.66
C PRO A 276 -5.42 19.19 19.97
N ARG A 277 -4.26 18.54 20.05
CA ARG A 277 -3.97 17.23 19.46
C ARG A 277 -3.86 16.12 20.53
N ASP A 278 -3.81 16.49 21.80
CA ASP A 278 -3.64 15.58 22.94
C ASP A 278 -4.64 14.41 22.97
N TRP A 279 -5.92 14.67 22.69
CA TRP A 279 -6.95 13.62 22.59
C TRP A 279 -6.71 12.68 21.40
N PHE A 280 -6.20 13.19 20.29
CA PHE A 280 -5.98 12.41 19.07
C PHE A 280 -4.79 11.46 19.24
N ASP A 281 -3.73 11.95 19.90
CA ASP A 281 -2.56 11.15 20.26
C ASP A 281 -2.91 10.15 21.40
N LEU A 282 -3.76 10.53 22.36
CA LEU A 282 -4.25 9.62 23.42
C LEU A 282 -4.96 8.38 22.86
N LEU A 283 -5.63 8.54 21.72
CA LEU A 283 -6.36 7.49 21.02
C LEU A 283 -5.49 6.74 19.98
N ASP A 284 -4.18 7.00 19.94
CA ASP A 284 -3.22 6.41 18.98
C ASP A 284 -3.65 6.56 17.50
N LEU A 285 -4.38 7.63 17.15
CA LEU A 285 -4.91 7.82 15.80
C LEU A 285 -3.87 8.37 14.80
N SER A 286 -2.65 8.69 15.26
CA SER A 286 -1.58 9.20 14.41
C SER A 286 -0.91 8.13 13.55
N GLU A 287 -0.96 6.88 13.98
CA GLU A 287 -0.21 5.76 13.39
C GLU A 287 -1.10 4.78 12.60
N GLY A 288 -2.36 5.14 12.32
CA GLY A 288 -3.33 4.23 11.71
C GLY A 288 -4.51 4.92 11.02
N PRO A 289 -5.37 4.14 10.34
CA PRO A 289 -6.59 4.63 9.74
C PRO A 289 -7.57 5.08 10.82
N TYR A 290 -8.57 5.85 10.43
CA TYR A 290 -9.68 6.18 11.29
C TYR A 290 -10.87 6.69 10.48
N THR A 291 -12.07 6.49 11.00
CA THR A 291 -13.20 7.37 10.72
C THR A 291 -13.53 8.17 11.97
N LEU A 292 -13.60 9.49 11.83
CA LEU A 292 -14.07 10.40 12.86
C LEU A 292 -15.36 11.06 12.38
N THR A 293 -16.43 10.94 13.15
CA THR A 293 -17.71 11.55 12.80
C THR A 293 -18.22 12.45 13.90
N LEU A 294 -18.54 13.71 13.57
CA LEU A 294 -19.16 14.65 14.48
C LEU A 294 -20.64 14.74 14.14
N VAL A 295 -21.49 14.27 15.05
CA VAL A 295 -22.95 14.36 14.92
C VAL A 295 -23.47 15.35 15.94
N LYS A 296 -24.24 16.34 15.51
CA LYS A 296 -24.87 17.28 16.44
C LYS A 296 -26.02 16.60 17.18
N HIS A 297 -25.67 15.98 18.31
CA HIS A 297 -26.55 15.18 19.15
C HIS A 297 -25.98 15.14 20.58
N THR A 298 -26.80 14.72 21.55
CA THR A 298 -26.36 14.59 22.95
C THR A 298 -26.48 13.18 23.53
N ASP A 299 -27.15 12.26 22.83
CA ASP A 299 -27.26 10.84 23.21
C ASP A 299 -26.32 9.99 22.34
N GLU A 300 -25.27 9.44 22.97
CA GLU A 300 -24.26 8.61 22.33
C GLU A 300 -24.84 7.28 21.81
N GLY A 301 -25.76 6.67 22.55
CA GLY A 301 -26.38 5.40 22.19
C GLY A 301 -27.30 5.53 20.97
N GLU A 302 -27.99 6.66 20.82
CA GLU A 302 -28.79 6.95 19.62
C GLU A 302 -27.94 7.15 18.38
N VAL A 303 -26.80 7.82 18.52
CA VAL A 303 -25.85 7.99 17.43
C VAL A 303 -25.23 6.65 17.02
N LEU A 304 -24.84 5.80 17.99
CA LEU A 304 -24.36 4.44 17.71
C LEU A 304 -25.43 3.57 17.02
N ARG A 305 -26.70 3.65 17.45
CA ARG A 305 -27.81 2.96 16.77
C ARG A 305 -28.00 3.45 15.33
N SER A 306 -27.87 4.76 15.11
CA SER A 306 -27.95 5.37 13.77
C SER A 306 -26.78 4.95 12.87
N LEU A 307 -25.60 4.74 13.47
CA LEU A 307 -24.43 4.13 12.83
C LEU A 307 -24.66 2.64 12.50
N GLY A 308 -25.67 2.01 13.09
CA GLY A 308 -26.06 0.62 12.84
C GLY A 308 -25.73 -0.35 13.98
N ALA A 309 -25.36 0.14 15.16
CA ALA A 309 -25.01 -0.72 16.29
C ALA A 309 -26.29 -1.33 16.89
N PRO A 310 -26.34 -2.67 17.09
CA PRO A 310 -27.43 -3.29 17.81
C PRO A 310 -27.43 -2.81 19.27
N ALA A 311 -28.62 -2.65 19.86
CA ALA A 311 -28.76 -2.06 21.19
C ALA A 311 -28.03 -2.88 22.27
N GLU A 312 -27.99 -4.20 22.11
CA GLU A 312 -27.31 -5.16 22.96
C GLU A 312 -25.77 -5.11 22.86
N ALA A 313 -25.23 -4.56 21.78
CA ALA A 313 -23.77 -4.41 21.61
C ALA A 313 -23.24 -3.09 22.20
N ILE A 314 -24.13 -2.13 22.49
CA ILE A 314 -23.75 -0.83 23.08
C ILE A 314 -23.54 -1.01 24.58
N ARG A 315 -22.32 -0.71 25.03
CA ARG A 315 -21.93 -0.80 26.44
C ARG A 315 -21.01 0.34 26.83
N ALA A 316 -20.99 0.66 28.12
CA ALA A 316 -19.95 1.53 28.67
C ALA A 316 -18.60 0.78 28.63
N THR A 317 -17.61 1.36 27.99
CA THR A 317 -16.27 0.77 27.82
C THR A 317 -15.22 1.87 27.71
N THR A 318 -13.95 1.55 27.92
CA THR A 318 -12.86 2.48 27.58
C THR A 318 -12.46 2.30 26.12
N TYR A 319 -11.86 3.31 25.50
CA TYR A 319 -11.38 3.20 24.12
C TYR A 319 -10.38 2.04 23.95
N ARG A 320 -9.47 1.86 24.91
CA ARG A 320 -8.49 0.77 24.89
C ARG A 320 -9.15 -0.60 24.99
N ASP A 321 -10.15 -0.77 25.85
CA ASP A 321 -10.87 -2.03 25.98
C ASP A 321 -11.71 -2.33 24.73
N LEU A 322 -12.28 -1.29 24.10
CA LEU A 322 -12.99 -1.42 22.82
C LEU A 322 -12.05 -1.89 21.71
N LEU A 323 -10.89 -1.25 21.56
CA LEU A 323 -9.86 -1.65 20.61
C LEU A 323 -9.46 -3.11 20.81
N GLN A 324 -9.13 -3.48 22.05
CA GLN A 324 -8.78 -4.87 22.38
C GLN A 324 -9.90 -5.86 22.06
N ALA A 325 -11.17 -5.47 22.25
CA ALA A 325 -12.31 -6.32 21.90
C ALA A 325 -12.48 -6.43 20.38
N SER A 326 -12.29 -5.34 19.63
CA SER A 326 -12.41 -5.33 18.16
C SER A 326 -11.31 -6.10 17.43
N LEU A 327 -10.12 -6.22 18.04
CA LEU A 327 -8.97 -6.92 17.46
C LEU A 327 -8.92 -8.42 17.79
N ARG A 328 -9.90 -8.95 18.55
CA ARG A 328 -9.92 -10.37 18.97
C ARG A 328 -10.36 -11.33 17.87
N ASP A 329 -11.14 -10.87 16.90
CA ASP A 329 -11.57 -11.67 15.75
C ASP A 329 -10.81 -11.23 14.49
N PRO A 330 -9.77 -11.96 14.10
CA PRO A 330 -8.99 -11.63 12.91
C PRO A 330 -9.73 -11.87 11.58
N ASP A 331 -10.89 -12.54 11.57
CA ASP A 331 -11.74 -12.74 10.38
C ASP A 331 -12.86 -11.70 10.23
N SER A 332 -13.07 -10.85 11.25
CA SER A 332 -14.08 -9.80 11.23
C SER A 332 -13.45 -8.47 10.81
N ASP A 333 -14.12 -7.74 9.92
CA ASP A 333 -13.79 -6.33 9.68
C ASP A 333 -13.75 -5.64 11.05
N CYS A 334 -12.67 -4.91 11.36
CA CYS A 334 -12.50 -4.22 12.63
C CYS A 334 -13.52 -3.07 12.75
N ALA A 335 -14.74 -3.49 13.06
CA ALA A 335 -15.93 -2.69 13.04
C ALA A 335 -16.24 -2.41 14.50
N SER A 336 -15.75 -1.28 15.01
CA SER A 336 -16.11 -0.77 16.32
C SER A 336 -16.25 0.73 16.28
N ALA A 337 -17.08 1.26 17.16
CA ALA A 337 -17.29 2.69 17.31
C ALA A 337 -17.30 3.06 18.79
N PHE A 338 -16.57 4.12 19.11
CA PHE A 338 -16.52 4.75 20.42
C PHE A 338 -17.20 6.11 20.31
N ALA A 339 -18.23 6.35 21.11
CA ALA A 339 -19.04 7.56 21.06
C ALA A 339 -18.82 8.40 22.31
N VAL A 340 -18.36 9.63 22.13
CA VAL A 340 -18.04 10.55 23.22
C VAL A 340 -18.82 11.84 23.05
N ARG A 341 -19.62 12.20 24.04
CA ARG A 341 -20.34 13.47 24.06
C ARG A 341 -19.40 14.64 24.38
N THR A 342 -19.25 15.54 23.44
CA THR A 342 -18.45 16.78 23.55
C THR A 342 -19.35 17.99 23.29
N GLY A 343 -19.88 18.59 24.36
CA GLY A 343 -20.82 19.70 24.26
C GLY A 343 -22.18 19.28 23.69
N ASP A 344 -22.59 19.89 22.57
CA ASP A 344 -23.81 19.59 21.82
C ASP A 344 -23.60 18.59 20.66
N HIS A 345 -22.43 17.94 20.64
CA HIS A 345 -22.07 16.93 19.65
C HIS A 345 -21.71 15.60 20.32
N VAL A 346 -21.88 14.52 19.55
CA VAL A 346 -21.24 13.23 19.79
C VAL A 346 -20.13 13.07 18.75
N VAL A 347 -18.91 12.84 19.23
CA VAL A 347 -17.77 12.44 18.41
C VAL A 347 -17.71 10.92 18.39
N LEU A 348 -17.92 10.35 17.22
CA LEU A 348 -17.69 8.94 16.94
C LEU A 348 -16.25 8.75 16.48
N VAL A 349 -15.58 7.79 17.11
CA VAL A 349 -14.25 7.31 16.74
C VAL A 349 -14.38 5.85 16.31
N GLU A 350 -14.13 5.61 15.02
CA GLU A 350 -14.02 4.28 14.44
C GLU A 350 -12.55 4.04 14.07
N PRO A 351 -11.77 3.31 14.90
CA PRO A 351 -10.33 3.17 14.72
C PRO A 351 -9.93 2.40 13.46
N CYS A 352 -10.83 1.60 12.90
CA CYS A 352 -10.66 0.88 11.63
C CYS A 352 -11.97 0.75 10.84
N GLY A 353 -13.04 1.43 11.27
CA GLY A 353 -14.35 1.36 10.66
C GLY A 353 -14.52 2.36 9.52
N TYR A 354 -15.44 2.06 8.61
CA TYR A 354 -15.86 2.89 7.47
C TYR A 354 -17.37 3.15 7.48
N GLN A 355 -18.08 2.73 8.53
CA GLN A 355 -19.53 2.68 8.60
C GLN A 355 -20.13 4.07 8.44
N ALA A 356 -19.54 5.09 9.06
CA ALA A 356 -20.07 6.45 8.94
C ALA A 356 -19.87 7.05 7.54
N VAL A 357 -18.91 6.57 6.75
CA VAL A 357 -18.76 7.03 5.37
C VAL A 357 -19.94 6.55 4.51
N GLU A 358 -20.42 5.32 4.74
CA GLU A 358 -21.62 4.79 4.08
C GLU A 358 -22.91 5.39 4.65
N ARG A 359 -22.95 5.61 5.97
CA ARG A 359 -24.15 5.98 6.72
C ARG A 359 -24.24 7.46 7.07
N GLY A 360 -23.36 8.31 6.54
CA GLY A 360 -23.35 9.75 6.85
C GLY A 360 -24.70 10.44 6.63
N LYS A 361 -25.48 9.99 5.63
CA LYS A 361 -26.86 10.45 5.42
C LYS A 361 -27.78 10.09 6.59
N ASP A 362 -27.71 8.86 7.08
CA ASP A 362 -28.55 8.38 8.17
C ASP A 362 -28.19 9.06 9.49
N LEU A 363 -26.90 9.22 9.76
CA LEU A 363 -26.37 9.94 10.93
C LEU A 363 -26.81 11.42 10.98
N SER A 364 -27.04 12.04 9.82
CA SER A 364 -27.47 13.43 9.73
C SER A 364 -28.99 13.65 9.75
N ARG A 365 -29.83 12.62 9.85
CA ARG A 365 -31.30 12.80 9.80
C ARG A 365 -31.77 13.72 10.93
N GLY A 366 -32.45 14.82 10.59
CA GLY A 366 -32.87 15.83 11.56
C GLY A 366 -31.74 16.66 12.19
N THR A 367 -30.50 16.52 11.71
CA THR A 367 -29.32 17.19 12.29
C THR A 367 -28.18 17.42 11.28
N ASP A 368 -26.99 17.72 11.77
CA ASP A 368 -25.73 17.79 11.02
C ASP A 368 -24.83 16.60 11.38
N ALA A 369 -24.15 16.04 10.37
CA ALA A 369 -23.06 15.08 10.55
C ALA A 369 -21.87 15.42 9.65
N ILE A 370 -20.66 15.47 10.21
CA ILE A 370 -19.41 15.65 9.47
C ILE A 370 -18.55 14.41 9.64
N VAL A 371 -18.19 13.77 8.54
CA VAL A 371 -17.42 12.50 8.50
C VAL A 371 -16.04 12.77 7.91
N CYS A 372 -14.99 12.41 8.65
CA CYS A 372 -13.61 12.40 8.21
C CYS A 372 -13.12 10.96 8.16
N TYR A 373 -12.41 10.60 7.11
CA TYR A 373 -11.84 9.28 6.95
C TYR A 373 -10.40 9.36 6.47
N LEU A 374 -9.56 8.50 7.02
CA LEU A 374 -8.21 8.21 6.56
C LEU A 374 -8.02 6.69 6.53
N ASP A 375 -7.47 6.15 5.45
CA ASP A 375 -7.05 4.75 5.37
C ASP A 375 -5.51 4.58 5.41
N TYR A 376 -5.06 3.33 5.34
CA TYR A 376 -3.65 2.98 5.29
C TYR A 376 -2.93 3.44 4.01
N ASP A 377 -3.68 3.73 2.94
CA ASP A 377 -3.15 4.15 1.64
C ASP A 377 -3.01 5.67 1.55
N GLY A 378 -3.39 6.38 2.62
CA GLY A 378 -3.41 7.83 2.69
C GLY A 378 -4.62 8.44 2.00
N TRP A 379 -5.61 7.62 1.61
CA TRP A 379 -6.87 8.12 1.10
C TRP A 379 -7.58 8.88 2.20
N GLN A 380 -7.92 10.13 1.89
CA GLN A 380 -8.72 10.97 2.75
C GLN A 380 -10.07 11.29 2.13
N SER A 381 -11.11 11.18 2.95
CA SER A 381 -12.45 11.66 2.64
C SER A 381 -12.93 12.61 3.72
N LEU A 382 -13.69 13.62 3.30
CA LEU A 382 -14.31 14.59 4.20
C LEU A 382 -15.68 14.94 3.63
N ALA A 383 -16.73 14.72 4.40
CA ALA A 383 -18.10 14.94 3.97
C ALA A 383 -18.95 15.61 5.07
N TRP A 384 -19.76 16.59 4.67
CA TRP A 384 -20.77 17.20 5.53
C TRP A 384 -22.16 16.86 5.01
N TYR A 385 -22.95 16.21 5.85
CA TYR A 385 -24.35 15.93 5.64
C TYR A 385 -25.25 16.78 6.57
N ARG A 386 -26.37 17.25 6.03
CA ARG A 386 -27.43 17.91 6.78
C ARG A 386 -28.77 17.32 6.39
N ASP A 387 -29.50 16.80 7.37
CA ASP A 387 -30.82 16.20 7.18
C ASP A 387 -30.86 15.20 5.99
N GLY A 388 -29.91 14.27 5.97
CA GLY A 388 -29.79 13.24 4.95
C GLY A 388 -29.21 13.69 3.60
N LYS A 389 -28.87 14.98 3.44
CA LYS A 389 -28.35 15.55 2.19
C LYS A 389 -26.88 15.91 2.30
N LEU A 390 -26.10 15.56 1.27
CA LEU A 390 -24.69 15.95 1.17
C LEU A 390 -24.57 17.45 0.85
N LEU A 391 -24.04 18.23 1.79
CA LEU A 391 -23.71 19.65 1.60
C LEU A 391 -22.39 19.80 0.84
N ALA A 392 -21.35 19.10 1.27
CA ALA A 392 -20.06 19.08 0.59
C ALA A 392 -19.35 17.75 0.84
N GLY A 393 -18.66 17.20 -0.17
CA GLY A 393 -17.91 15.96 -0.01
C GLY A 393 -16.70 15.87 -0.93
N TYR A 394 -15.57 15.47 -0.36
CA TYR A 394 -14.36 15.03 -1.06
C TYR A 394 -14.32 13.50 -0.99
N GLY A 395 -14.31 12.83 -2.14
CA GLY A 395 -14.12 11.38 -2.21
C GLY A 395 -12.67 10.99 -2.48
N GLU A 396 -12.47 9.73 -2.84
CA GLU A 396 -11.19 9.12 -3.23
C GLU A 396 -10.41 9.92 -4.25
N ASP A 397 -11.04 10.30 -5.35
CA ASP A 397 -10.38 11.04 -6.43
C ASP A 397 -10.06 12.50 -6.07
N ASP A 398 -10.48 12.97 -4.89
CA ASP A 398 -10.53 14.39 -4.53
C ASP A 398 -9.51 14.79 -3.45
N SER A 399 -8.70 13.86 -2.93
CA SER A 399 -7.72 14.15 -1.86
C SER A 399 -6.78 15.30 -2.23
N THR A 400 -6.32 15.38 -3.48
CA THR A 400 -5.47 16.51 -3.94
C THR A 400 -6.18 17.86 -3.92
N ARG A 401 -7.52 17.89 -4.07
CA ARG A 401 -8.32 19.13 -3.96
C ARG A 401 -8.44 19.54 -2.50
N LEU A 402 -8.72 18.56 -1.64
CA LEU A 402 -8.78 18.72 -0.19
C LEU A 402 -7.45 19.30 0.31
N GLU A 403 -6.31 18.69 0.03
CA GLU A 403 -4.98 19.17 0.42
C GLU A 403 -4.65 20.59 -0.05
N ARG A 404 -5.23 21.01 -1.18
CA ARG A 404 -5.02 22.34 -1.77
C ARG A 404 -6.02 23.39 -1.30
N GLY A 405 -6.89 23.06 -0.35
CA GLY A 405 -7.93 23.96 0.16
C GLY A 405 -8.94 24.38 -0.91
N LYS A 406 -9.20 23.51 -1.90
CA LYS A 406 -10.17 23.80 -2.98
C LYS A 406 -11.54 23.30 -2.60
N ALA A 407 -12.59 23.98 -3.07
CA ALA A 407 -13.98 23.60 -2.84
C ALA A 407 -14.27 22.14 -3.25
N ALA A 408 -15.19 21.52 -2.51
CA ALA A 408 -15.62 20.15 -2.73
C ALA A 408 -16.21 19.97 -4.13
N PRO A 409 -15.96 18.86 -4.81
CA PRO A 409 -16.54 18.61 -6.13
C PRO A 409 -18.01 18.19 -6.07
N ARG A 410 -18.47 17.67 -4.93
CA ARG A 410 -19.82 17.14 -4.72
C ARG A 410 -20.55 17.90 -3.61
N GLY A 411 -21.88 17.92 -3.68
CA GLY A 411 -22.76 18.52 -2.68
C GLY A 411 -23.41 19.84 -3.11
N ALA A 412 -24.41 20.28 -2.33
CA ALA A 412 -25.19 21.48 -2.56
C ALA A 412 -24.45 22.80 -2.21
N GLU A 413 -23.55 22.75 -1.23
CA GLU A 413 -22.77 23.88 -0.69
C GLU A 413 -21.26 23.57 -0.74
N ARG A 414 -20.75 23.32 -1.94
CA ARG A 414 -19.37 22.86 -2.20
C ARG A 414 -18.25 23.64 -1.51
N SER A 415 -18.47 24.91 -1.18
CA SER A 415 -17.46 25.78 -0.56
C SER A 415 -17.56 25.83 0.97
N VAL A 416 -18.46 25.06 1.60
CA VAL A 416 -18.72 25.16 3.05
C VAL A 416 -17.48 24.91 3.92
N PHE A 417 -16.52 24.09 3.45
CA PHE A 417 -15.27 23.84 4.16
C PHE A 417 -14.16 24.86 3.91
N VAL A 418 -14.24 25.63 2.81
CA VAL A 418 -13.16 26.52 2.36
C VAL A 418 -12.75 27.55 3.42
N PRO A 419 -13.67 28.23 4.13
CA PRO A 419 -13.28 29.18 5.17
C PRO A 419 -12.42 28.56 6.28
N PHE A 420 -12.71 27.32 6.69
CA PHE A 420 -11.94 26.62 7.73
C PHE A 420 -10.58 26.15 7.21
N MET A 421 -10.50 25.76 5.93
CA MET A 421 -9.23 25.44 5.26
C MET A 421 -8.31 26.67 5.20
N GLU A 422 -8.88 27.84 4.90
CA GLU A 422 -8.17 29.11 4.90
C GLU A 422 -7.71 29.50 6.32
N GLU A 423 -8.55 29.26 7.34
CA GLU A 423 -8.24 29.51 8.75
C GLU A 423 -6.99 28.74 9.21
N ILE A 424 -6.87 27.45 8.86
CA ILE A 424 -5.68 26.64 9.20
C ILE A 424 -4.50 26.86 8.24
N GLY A 425 -4.66 27.69 7.21
CA GLY A 425 -3.64 27.98 6.21
C GLY A 425 -3.31 26.79 5.31
N MET A 426 -4.31 26.01 4.93
CA MET A 426 -4.14 24.86 4.05
C MET A 426 -3.52 25.27 2.71
N GLY A 427 -2.46 24.56 2.29
CA GLY A 427 -1.67 24.88 1.10
C GLY A 427 -0.71 26.07 1.25
N ARG A 428 -0.75 26.81 2.36
CA ARG A 428 0.17 27.90 2.70
C ARG A 428 1.38 27.39 3.49
N TYR A 429 1.13 26.57 4.50
CA TYR A 429 2.19 26.05 5.38
C TYR A 429 2.80 24.77 4.86
N ARG A 430 4.03 24.49 5.32
CA ARG A 430 4.72 23.23 5.07
C ARG A 430 3.94 22.06 5.67
N GLN A 431 3.78 20.99 4.91
CA GLN A 431 3.29 19.69 5.39
C GLN A 431 4.49 18.87 5.87
N ASP A 432 4.80 18.95 7.17
CA ASP A 432 5.81 18.09 7.81
C ASP A 432 5.22 16.73 8.19
N GLU A 433 6.03 15.68 8.08
CA GLU A 433 5.68 14.31 8.52
C GLU A 433 5.54 14.23 10.06
N GLU A 434 6.26 15.06 10.82
CA GLU A 434 6.14 15.20 12.29
C GLU A 434 5.37 16.48 12.67
N SER A 435 4.11 16.59 12.24
CA SER A 435 3.28 17.76 12.52
C SER A 435 2.68 17.71 13.94
N ALA A 436 2.93 18.75 14.75
CA ALA A 436 2.28 18.96 16.05
C ALA A 436 0.78 19.31 15.96
N PHE A 437 0.21 19.39 14.75
CA PHE A 437 -1.18 19.75 14.49
C PHE A 437 -2.00 18.53 14.08
N LEU A 438 -3.32 18.57 14.29
CA LEU A 438 -4.22 17.55 13.76
C LEU A 438 -4.10 17.44 12.23
N PRO A 439 -4.41 16.26 11.65
CA PRO A 439 -4.56 16.13 10.21
C PRO A 439 -5.53 17.20 9.66
N PRO A 440 -5.23 17.86 8.53
CA PRO A 440 -6.01 19.01 8.08
C PRO A 440 -7.52 18.74 7.92
N ALA A 441 -7.90 17.56 7.43
CA ALA A 441 -9.30 17.16 7.30
C ALA A 441 -10.03 17.10 8.67
N VAL A 442 -9.35 16.52 9.68
CA VAL A 442 -9.85 16.43 11.06
C VAL A 442 -10.01 17.82 11.64
N GLU A 443 -8.98 18.67 11.58
CA GLU A 443 -9.06 20.02 12.14
C GLU A 443 -10.18 20.84 11.49
N VAL A 444 -10.32 20.78 10.16
CA VAL A 444 -11.40 21.45 9.42
C VAL A 444 -12.78 20.98 9.89
N ALA A 445 -12.97 19.68 10.10
CA ALA A 445 -14.26 19.15 10.55
C ALA A 445 -14.63 19.59 11.96
N PHE A 446 -13.67 19.59 12.89
CA PHE A 446 -13.90 20.06 14.25
C PHE A 446 -14.14 21.58 14.30
N LEU A 447 -13.44 22.38 13.50
CA LEU A 447 -13.71 23.81 13.35
C LEU A 447 -15.11 24.06 12.77
N ALA A 448 -15.50 23.30 11.75
CA ALA A 448 -16.82 23.39 11.13
C ALA A 448 -17.96 23.05 12.10
N ALA A 449 -17.78 22.02 12.92
CA ALA A 449 -18.71 21.64 13.98
C ALA A 449 -18.64 22.57 15.22
N ARG A 450 -17.59 23.39 15.32
CA ARG A 450 -17.26 24.22 16.49
C ARG A 450 -17.03 23.40 17.77
N VAL A 451 -16.45 22.21 17.60
CA VAL A 451 -16.12 21.30 18.70
C VAL A 451 -14.64 21.45 19.03
N ARG A 452 -14.32 21.58 20.32
CA ARG A 452 -12.94 21.70 20.83
C ARG A 452 -12.69 20.60 21.87
N PRO A 453 -12.34 19.39 21.42
CA PRO A 453 -12.05 18.27 22.31
C PRO A 453 -10.77 18.50 23.09
N SER A 454 -10.69 17.83 24.23
CA SER A 454 -9.52 17.69 25.10
C SER A 454 -9.34 16.23 25.47
N GLY A 455 -8.15 15.84 25.94
CA GLY A 455 -7.90 14.48 26.40
C GLY A 455 -8.86 14.03 27.51
N GLU A 456 -9.31 14.96 28.36
CA GLU A 456 -10.27 14.68 29.43
C GLU A 456 -11.64 14.21 28.91
N ASP A 457 -12.07 14.70 27.74
CA ASP A 457 -13.35 14.29 27.15
C ASP A 457 -13.36 12.79 26.81
N PHE A 458 -12.21 12.24 26.42
CA PHE A 458 -12.06 10.85 25.99
C PHE A 458 -11.57 9.91 27.08
N ASP A 459 -11.29 10.43 28.28
CA ASP A 459 -10.86 9.62 29.41
C ASP A 459 -12.04 8.85 30.02
N GLY A 460 -11.75 7.70 30.62
CA GLY A 460 -12.75 6.86 31.26
C GLY A 460 -13.64 6.07 30.30
N ALA A 461 -14.83 5.72 30.78
CA ALA A 461 -15.76 4.83 30.08
C ALA A 461 -16.88 5.61 29.40
N HIS A 462 -17.07 5.37 28.11
CA HIS A 462 -18.11 5.97 27.26
C HIS A 462 -18.88 4.89 26.52
N ALA A 463 -19.95 5.26 25.83
CA ALA A 463 -20.70 4.31 25.01
C ALA A 463 -19.81 3.80 23.85
N GLY A 464 -19.67 2.49 23.73
CA GLY A 464 -18.97 1.85 22.62
C GLY A 464 -19.68 0.59 22.16
N ALA A 465 -19.48 0.26 20.89
CA ALA A 465 -20.04 -0.94 20.27
C ALA A 465 -19.02 -1.62 19.36
N VAL A 466 -19.02 -2.96 19.38
CA VAL A 466 -18.34 -3.79 18.37
C VAL A 466 -19.45 -4.35 17.47
N PHE A 467 -19.37 -4.10 16.17
CA PHE A 467 -20.32 -4.59 15.20
C PHE A 467 -19.90 -6.00 14.77
N GLY A 468 -20.79 -6.98 14.86
CA GLY A 468 -20.52 -8.37 14.47
C GLY A 468 -19.98 -9.27 15.58
N ILE A 469 -20.80 -9.52 16.61
CA ILE A 469 -20.77 -10.79 17.34
C ILE A 469 -21.71 -11.76 16.64
#